data_AF-A0A1V4X5Y9-F1
#
_entry.id   AF-A0A1V4X5Y9-F1
#
_cell.length_a   1.000
_cell.length_b   1.000
_cell.length_c   1.000
_cell.angle_alpha   90.00
_cell.angle_beta   90.00
_cell.angle_gamma   90.00
#
_symmetry.space_group_name_H-M   'P 1'
#
loop_
_entity.id
_entity.type
_entity.pdbx_description
1 polymer ?
#
loop_
_entity_poly.entity_id
_entity_poly.type
_entity_poly.pdbx_seq_one_letter_code
_entity_poly.pdbx_strand_id
1 'polypeptide(L)'
;MKVMTRKGWSPYIAGALAGVLLVMSVFLTGKYFGASTTFVRTAGMIEQVVLPEHAAGQEYYKKEKIRIEWQWMFVAGIFFGALAAAVFTNDFRSTPVPPMWEARFGPSRAKRWVAAFLGGIVLMFGARMADG
;
A
#
# COMPACT_ATOMS: atom_id res chain seq x y z
N MET A 1 7.78 -21.85 21.49
CA MET A 1 8.23 -21.98 20.08
C MET A 1 7.12 -22.62 19.25
N LYS A 2 6.34 -21.84 18.49
CA LYS A 2 5.41 -22.33 17.46
C LYS A 2 5.79 -21.66 16.15
N VAL A 3 6.83 -22.18 15.48
CA VAL A 3 7.32 -21.68 14.18
C VAL A 3 6.82 -22.55 13.02
N MET A 4 5.94 -23.53 13.28
CA MET A 4 5.63 -24.61 12.33
C MET A 4 4.16 -24.80 11.97
N THR A 5 3.50 -23.74 11.49
CA THR A 5 2.34 -23.93 10.60
C THR A 5 2.49 -23.03 9.39
N ARG A 6 3.41 -23.39 8.48
CA ARG A 6 3.49 -22.76 7.15
C ARG A 6 2.35 -23.28 6.29
N LYS A 7 1.20 -22.62 6.39
CA LYS A 7 0.12 -22.67 5.40
C LYS A 7 0.41 -21.59 4.34
N GLY A 8 1.59 -21.65 3.72
CA GLY A 8 2.11 -20.58 2.86
C GLY A 8 3.01 -21.13 1.76
N TRP A 9 3.04 -20.43 0.63
CA TRP A 9 3.87 -20.79 -0.50
C TRP A 9 5.35 -20.76 -0.12
N SER A 10 6.17 -21.58 -0.81
CA SER A 10 7.62 -21.51 -0.67
C SER A 10 8.09 -20.08 -0.98
N PRO A 11 8.95 -19.46 -0.15
CA PRO A 11 9.43 -18.09 -0.37
C PRO A 11 10.16 -17.95 -1.71
N TYR A 12 10.80 -19.03 -2.20
CA TYR A 12 11.45 -19.05 -3.50
C TYR A 12 10.45 -18.99 -4.65
N ILE A 13 9.32 -19.70 -4.54
CA ILE A 13 8.27 -19.71 -5.57
C ILE A 13 7.54 -18.36 -5.56
N ALA A 14 7.15 -17.87 -4.38
CA ALA A 14 6.50 -16.57 -4.25
C ALA A 14 7.41 -15.43 -4.76
N GLY A 15 8.70 -15.49 -4.42
CA GLY A 15 9.71 -14.54 -4.91
C GLY A 15 9.91 -14.63 -6.43
N ALA A 16 9.99 -15.83 -7.00
CA ALA A 16 10.12 -16.02 -8.43
C ALA A 16 8.91 -15.47 -9.20
N LEU A 17 7.68 -15.72 -8.73
CA LEU A 17 6.47 -15.18 -9.32
C LEU A 17 6.39 -13.65 -9.23
N ALA A 18 6.78 -13.07 -8.09
CA ALA A 18 6.87 -11.62 -7.93
C ALA A 18 7.92 -11.02 -8.88
N GLY A 19 9.06 -11.70 -9.08
CA GLY A 19 10.09 -11.32 -10.04
C GLY A 19 9.60 -11.36 -11.49
N VAL A 20 8.90 -12.44 -11.89
CA VAL A 20 8.27 -12.54 -13.22
C VAL A 20 7.26 -11.42 -13.41
N LEU A 21 6.42 -11.13 -12.42
CA LEU A 21 5.47 -10.03 -12.48
C LEU A 21 6.17 -8.67 -12.65
N LEU A 22 7.29 -8.44 -11.97
CA LEU A 22 8.09 -7.22 -12.12
C LEU A 22 8.63 -7.09 -13.54
N VAL A 23 9.24 -8.15 -14.08
CA VAL A 23 9.76 -8.17 -15.47
C VAL A 23 8.63 -7.89 -16.46
N MET A 24 7.48 -8.53 -16.29
CA MET A 24 6.30 -8.31 -17.12
C MET A 24 5.76 -6.88 -17.02
N SER A 25 5.76 -6.28 -15.82
CA SER A 25 5.34 -4.88 -15.63
C SER A 25 6.22 -3.94 -16.44
N VAL A 26 7.54 -4.09 -16.36
CA VAL A 26 8.48 -3.26 -17.12
C VAL A 26 8.36 -3.53 -18.62
N PHE A 27 8.26 -4.80 -19.02
CA PHE A 27 8.15 -5.19 -20.43
C PHE A 27 6.89 -4.64 -21.11
N LEU A 28 5.73 -4.73 -20.44
CA LEU A 28 4.45 -4.31 -21.03
C LEU A 28 4.17 -2.82 -20.89
N THR A 29 4.65 -2.18 -19.81
CA THR A 29 4.23 -0.81 -19.46
C THR A 29 5.39 0.17 -19.28
N GLY A 30 6.63 -0.31 -19.29
CA GLY A 30 7.82 0.49 -18.99
C GLY A 30 7.91 0.96 -17.54
N LYS A 31 7.02 0.48 -16.65
CA LYS A 31 6.92 0.95 -15.26
C LYS A 31 7.31 -0.13 -14.26
N TYR A 32 8.13 0.27 -13.29
CA TYR A 32 8.48 -0.53 -12.13
C TYR A 32 7.35 -0.54 -11.09
N PHE A 33 7.46 -1.42 -10.10
CA PHE A 33 6.56 -1.39 -8.95
C PHE A 33 6.74 -0.09 -8.18
N GLY A 34 5.62 0.54 -7.83
CA GLY A 34 5.59 1.72 -6.99
C GLY A 34 4.27 1.78 -6.23
N ALA A 35 4.28 2.45 -5.08
CA ALA A 35 3.06 2.68 -4.29
C ALA A 35 2.93 4.12 -3.79
N SER A 36 4.02 4.79 -3.42
CA SER A 36 4.03 6.11 -2.80
C SER A 36 3.37 7.21 -3.64
N THR A 37 3.55 7.22 -4.96
CA THR A 37 2.92 8.18 -5.88
C THR A 37 1.40 8.07 -5.89
N THR A 38 0.86 6.86 -5.78
CA THR A 38 -0.58 6.58 -5.78
C THR A 38 -1.31 7.29 -4.65
N PHE A 39 -0.72 7.33 -3.45
CA PHE A 39 -1.33 7.97 -2.28
C PHE A 39 -1.45 9.48 -2.47
N VAL A 40 -0.40 10.13 -2.98
CA VAL A 40 -0.41 11.58 -3.20
C VAL A 40 -1.32 11.97 -4.37
N ARG A 41 -1.40 11.15 -5.42
CA ARG A 41 -2.36 11.39 -6.51
C ARG A 41 -3.80 11.25 -6.02
N THR A 42 -4.09 10.29 -5.16
CA THR A 42 -5.41 10.17 -4.53
C THR A 42 -5.72 11.38 -3.66
N ALA A 43 -4.76 11.88 -2.88
CA ALA A 43 -4.91 13.12 -2.12
C ALA A 43 -5.19 14.32 -3.06
N GLY A 44 -4.44 14.45 -4.15
CA GLY A 44 -4.67 15.46 -5.18
C GLY A 44 -6.06 15.37 -5.83
N MET A 45 -6.56 14.15 -6.09
CA MET A 45 -7.94 13.95 -6.59
C MET A 45 -8.98 14.48 -5.61
N ILE A 46 -8.80 14.22 -4.31
CA ILE A 46 -9.69 14.72 -3.26
C ILE A 46 -9.58 16.25 -3.16
N GLU A 47 -8.36 16.80 -3.16
CA GLU A 47 -8.13 18.24 -3.13
C GLU A 47 -8.75 18.96 -4.34
N GLN A 48 -8.70 18.37 -5.53
CA GLN A 48 -9.33 18.93 -6.72
C GLN A 48 -10.86 19.01 -6.59
N VAL A 49 -11.49 18.07 -5.89
CA VAL A 49 -12.94 18.05 -5.65
C VAL A 49 -13.35 19.05 -4.57
N VAL A 50 -12.54 19.21 -3.52
CA VAL A 50 -12.89 20.05 -2.36
C VAL A 50 -12.44 21.51 -2.54
N LEU A 51 -11.26 21.74 -3.14
CA LEU A 51 -10.63 23.05 -3.31
C LEU A 51 -9.94 23.16 -4.69
N PRO A 52 -10.73 23.25 -5.79
CA PRO A 52 -10.21 23.22 -7.15
C PRO A 52 -9.21 24.35 -7.46
N GLU A 53 -9.38 25.54 -6.87
CA GLU A 53 -8.45 26.67 -7.09
C GLU A 53 -7.06 26.44 -6.45
N HIS A 54 -7.01 25.77 -5.30
CA HIS A 54 -5.74 25.40 -4.65
C HIS A 54 -5.02 24.29 -5.42
N ALA A 55 -5.76 23.29 -5.90
CA ALA A 55 -5.20 22.19 -6.69
C ALA A 55 -4.64 22.68 -8.04
N ALA A 56 -5.29 23.66 -8.69
CA ALA A 56 -4.84 24.25 -9.95
C ALA A 56 -3.61 25.17 -9.80
N GLY A 57 -3.41 25.76 -8.62
CA GLY A 57 -2.30 26.66 -8.31
C GLY A 57 -0.98 25.96 -8.01
N GLN A 58 -1.02 24.71 -7.54
CA GLN A 58 0.20 23.97 -7.14
C GLN A 58 0.99 23.45 -8.36
N GLU A 59 2.23 23.90 -8.52
CA GLU A 59 3.16 23.40 -9.55
C GLU A 59 3.38 21.88 -9.47
N TYR A 60 3.30 21.32 -8.26
CA TYR A 60 3.46 19.89 -8.05
C TYR A 60 2.39 19.07 -8.79
N TYR A 61 1.12 19.46 -8.78
CA TYR A 61 0.05 18.75 -9.48
C TYR A 61 0.02 19.00 -10.99
N LYS A 62 0.70 20.06 -11.46
CA LYS A 62 0.96 20.27 -12.89
C LYS A 62 2.03 19.30 -13.42
N LYS A 63 3.04 19.01 -12.60
CA LYS A 63 4.11 18.04 -12.91
C LYS A 63 3.65 16.59 -12.72
N GLU A 64 3.00 16.29 -11.59
CA GLU A 64 2.37 15.01 -11.27
C GLU A 64 0.88 15.07 -11.58
N LYS A 65 0.53 14.88 -12.86
CA LYS A 65 -0.87 14.95 -13.31
C LYS A 65 -1.74 14.02 -12.48
N ILE A 66 -2.79 14.59 -11.89
CA ILE A 66 -3.83 13.89 -11.15
C ILE A 66 -4.60 12.99 -12.14
N ARG A 67 -4.15 11.75 -12.30
CA ARG A 67 -4.76 10.74 -13.18
C ARG A 67 -4.63 9.36 -12.57
N ILE A 68 -5.67 8.55 -12.79
CA ILE A 68 -5.59 7.10 -12.59
C ILE A 68 -4.62 6.59 -13.65
N GLU A 69 -3.49 6.06 -13.19
CA GLU A 69 -2.49 5.46 -14.05
C GLU A 69 -2.19 4.02 -13.64
N TRP A 70 -1.31 3.38 -14.39
CA TRP A 70 -0.81 2.02 -14.10
C TRP A 70 -0.48 1.77 -12.62
N GLN A 71 0.30 2.64 -11.97
CA GLN A 71 0.68 2.47 -10.57
C GLN A 71 -0.53 2.52 -9.61
N TRP A 72 -1.54 3.35 -9.93
CA TRP A 72 -2.78 3.40 -9.16
C TRP A 72 -3.56 2.09 -9.32
N MET A 73 -3.71 1.62 -10.56
CA MET A 73 -4.36 0.33 -10.86
C MET A 73 -3.62 -0.84 -10.24
N PHE A 74 -2.29 -0.80 -10.20
CA PHE A 74 -1.44 -1.81 -9.58
C PHE A 74 -1.68 -1.90 -8.07
N VAL A 75 -1.68 -0.77 -7.35
CA VAL A 75 -1.96 -0.75 -5.91
C VAL A 75 -3.39 -1.20 -5.61
N ALA A 76 -4.37 -0.78 -6.42
CA ALA A 76 -5.74 -1.27 -6.32
C ALA A 76 -5.81 -2.80 -6.55
N GLY A 77 -5.09 -3.30 -7.56
CA GLY A 77 -4.95 -4.72 -7.85
C GLY A 77 -4.33 -5.52 -6.71
N ILE A 78 -3.31 -4.98 -6.03
CA ILE A 78 -2.75 -5.59 -4.81
C ILE A 78 -3.82 -5.71 -3.73
N PHE A 79 -4.57 -4.63 -3.49
CA PHE A 79 -5.61 -4.62 -2.45
C PHE A 79 -6.70 -5.67 -2.74
N PHE A 80 -7.29 -5.65 -3.93
CA PHE A 80 -8.36 -6.60 -4.29
C PHE A 80 -7.83 -8.03 -4.45
N GLY A 81 -6.63 -8.21 -4.99
CA GLY A 81 -5.99 -9.51 -5.12
C GLY A 81 -5.68 -10.16 -3.78
N ALA A 82 -5.14 -9.39 -2.83
CA ALA A 82 -4.90 -9.87 -1.46
C ALA A 82 -6.21 -10.18 -0.72
N LEU A 83 -7.24 -9.35 -0.91
CA LEU A 83 -8.56 -9.59 -0.33
C LEU A 83 -9.19 -10.87 -0.90
N ALA A 84 -9.19 -11.04 -2.22
CA ALA A 84 -9.70 -12.24 -2.88
C ALA A 84 -8.95 -13.50 -2.41
N ALA A 85 -7.61 -13.44 -2.34
CA ALA A 85 -6.80 -14.54 -1.82
C ALA A 85 -7.19 -14.91 -0.38
N ALA A 86 -7.33 -13.92 0.52
CA ALA A 86 -7.70 -14.16 1.91
C ALA A 86 -9.11 -14.75 2.07
N VAL A 87 -10.05 -14.34 1.21
CA VAL A 87 -11.41 -14.90 1.20
C VAL A 87 -11.41 -16.33 0.65
N PHE A 88 -10.74 -16.59 -0.47
CA PHE A 88 -10.69 -17.92 -1.08
C PHE A 88 -9.93 -18.96 -0.23
N THR A 89 -8.92 -18.55 0.54
CA THR A 89 -8.22 -19.44 1.47
C THR A 89 -8.89 -19.53 2.84
N ASN A 90 -9.99 -18.80 3.05
CA ASN A 90 -10.70 -18.67 4.33
C ASN A 90 -9.79 -18.22 5.49
N ASP A 91 -8.81 -17.36 5.17
CA ASP A 91 -7.85 -16.79 6.13
C ASP A 91 -8.19 -15.33 6.49
N PHE A 92 -9.26 -14.76 5.94
CA PHE A 92 -9.73 -13.44 6.29
C PHE A 92 -10.13 -13.37 7.78
N ARG A 93 -9.42 -12.54 8.55
CA ARG A 93 -9.67 -12.35 9.99
C ARG A 93 -9.62 -10.87 10.35
N SER A 94 -10.70 -10.37 10.94
CA SER A 94 -10.72 -9.04 11.54
C SER A 94 -9.80 -9.03 12.75
N THR A 95 -8.67 -8.32 12.65
CA THR A 95 -7.66 -8.23 13.71
C THR A 95 -7.38 -6.75 14.03
N PRO A 96 -8.27 -6.06 14.79
CA PRO A 96 -8.12 -4.64 15.09
C PRO A 96 -6.84 -4.29 15.86
N VAL A 97 -6.37 -5.24 16.68
CA VAL A 97 -5.10 -5.16 17.41
C VAL A 97 -4.35 -6.47 17.18
N PRO A 98 -3.18 -6.44 16.51
CA PRO A 98 -2.37 -7.65 16.32
C PRO A 98 -1.85 -8.20 17.66
N PRO A 99 -1.75 -9.53 17.85
CA PRO A 99 -1.24 -10.13 19.09
C PRO A 99 0.15 -9.63 19.50
N MET A 100 1.02 -9.35 18.53
CA MET A 100 2.35 -8.77 18.78
C MET A 100 2.28 -7.36 19.37
N TRP A 101 1.30 -6.56 18.95
CA TRP A 101 1.07 -5.23 19.53
C TRP A 101 0.48 -5.34 20.92
N GLU A 102 -0.54 -6.19 21.07
CA GLU A 102 -1.23 -6.42 22.34
C GLU A 102 -0.25 -6.86 23.44
N ALA A 103 0.64 -7.80 23.13
CA ALA A 103 1.66 -8.29 24.06
C ALA A 103 2.62 -7.19 24.57
N ARG A 104 2.83 -6.12 23.80
CA ARG A 104 3.79 -5.06 24.15
C ARG A 104 3.13 -3.78 24.66
N PHE A 105 1.98 -3.42 24.13
CA PHE A 105 1.35 -2.12 24.32
C PHE A 105 -0.09 -2.18 24.83
N GLY A 106 -0.63 -3.40 25.00
CA GLY A 106 -1.98 -3.69 25.48
C GLY A 106 -3.05 -3.75 24.37
N PRO A 107 -4.29 -4.13 24.71
CA PRO A 107 -5.39 -4.38 23.75
C PRO A 107 -6.09 -3.10 23.24
N SER A 108 -5.58 -1.91 23.59
CA SER A 108 -6.24 -0.65 23.24
C SER A 108 -6.22 -0.39 21.73
N ARG A 109 -7.40 -0.43 21.11
CA ARG A 109 -7.62 -0.13 19.68
C ARG A 109 -7.21 1.30 19.34
N ALA A 110 -7.63 2.27 20.15
CA ALA A 110 -7.31 3.68 19.95
C ALA A 110 -5.79 3.90 19.91
N LYS A 111 -5.06 3.33 20.88
CA LYS A 111 -3.60 3.42 20.94
C LYS A 111 -2.93 2.81 19.70
N ARG A 112 -3.41 1.65 19.23
CA ARG A 112 -2.90 1.00 18.02
C ARG A 112 -3.14 1.85 16.76
N TRP A 113 -4.34 2.42 16.63
CA TRP A 113 -4.74 3.18 15.45
C TRP A 113 -4.02 4.52 15.36
N VAL A 114 -3.91 5.25 16.48
CA VAL A 114 -3.12 6.49 16.54
C VAL A 114 -1.67 6.21 16.16
N ALA A 115 -1.06 5.15 16.70
CA ALA A 115 0.30 4.77 16.34
C ALA A 115 0.42 4.33 14.87
N ALA A 116 -0.58 3.64 14.31
CA ALA A 116 -0.59 3.27 12.89
C ALA A 116 -0.61 4.51 12.00
N PHE A 117 -1.45 5.48 12.35
CA PHE A 117 -1.61 6.72 11.61
C PHE A 117 -0.34 7.56 11.65
N LEU A 118 0.22 7.80 12.84
CA LEU A 118 1.48 8.53 12.99
C LEU A 118 2.64 7.82 12.30
N GLY A 119 2.72 6.48 12.41
CA GLY A 119 3.71 5.68 11.69
C GLY A 119 3.55 5.79 10.16
N GLY A 120 2.31 5.87 9.67
CA GLY A 120 2.01 6.11 8.26
C GLY A 120 2.50 7.47 7.76
N ILE A 121 2.38 8.53 8.57
CA ILE A 121 2.92 9.86 8.25
C ILE A 121 4.45 9.78 8.09
N VAL A 122 5.13 9.17 9.06
CA VAL A 122 6.59 9.01 9.02
C VAL A 122 7.02 8.17 7.81
N LEU A 123 6.30 7.08 7.53
CA LEU A 123 6.55 6.22 6.38
C LEU A 123 6.40 6.98 5.07
N MET A 124 5.31 7.74 4.90
CA MET A 124 5.06 8.52 3.68
C MET A 124 6.10 9.62 3.49
N PHE A 125 6.50 10.29 4.57
CA PHE A 125 7.56 11.29 4.52
C PHE A 125 8.90 10.67 4.09
N GLY A 126 9.29 9.54 4.71
CA GLY A 126 10.49 8.79 4.34
C GLY A 126 10.48 8.29 2.90
N ALA A 127 9.38 7.69 2.46
CA ALA A 127 9.18 7.21 1.09
C ALA A 127 9.40 8.34 0.06
N ARG A 128 8.85 9.52 0.32
CA ARG A 128 9.01 10.66 -0.60
C ARG A 128 10.40 11.28 -0.59
N MET A 129 11.10 11.27 0.54
CA MET A 129 12.50 11.70 0.56
C MET A 129 13.42 10.71 -0.17
N ALA A 130 13.09 9.42 -0.15
CA ALA A 130 13.86 8.36 -0.80
C ALA A 130 13.48 8.13 -2.26
N ASP A 131 12.51 8.88 -2.79
CA ASP A 131 11.93 8.71 -4.13
C ASP A 131 11.39 7.28 -4.40
N GLY A 132 10.84 6.65 -3.35
CA GLY A 132 10.37 5.25 -3.35
C GLY A 132 9.22 4.99 -2.40
#